data_AF-A0A016QME7-F1
#
_entry.id   AF-A0A016QME7-F1
#
_cell.length_a   1.000
_cell.length_b   1.000
_cell.length_c   1.000
_cell.angle_alpha   90.00
_cell.angle_beta   90.00
_cell.angle_gamma   90.00
#
_symmetry.space_group_name_H-M   'P 1'
#
loop_
_entity.id
_entity.type
_entity.pdbx_description
1 polymer ?
#
loop_
_entity_poly.entity_id
_entity_poly.type
_entity_poly.pdbx_seq_one_letter_code
_entity_poly.pdbx_strand_id
1 'polypeptide(L)' 'MEPRTRRSFFPSSIYTVFLILLNLAAFSVAVVDAKGLVLVVLSLMYTVHMRVQLTQREEQRRTNELLEELLDGSGPLPRG' A
#
# COMPACT_ATOMS: atom_id res chain seq x y z
N MET A 1 24.71 16.15 -1.96
CA MET A 1 23.98 15.78 -0.71
C MET A 1 22.53 15.54 -1.11
N GLU A 2 22.16 14.28 -1.35
CA GLU A 2 20.76 13.92 -1.68
C GLU A 2 19.86 14.16 -0.45
N PRO A 3 18.67 14.76 -0.63
CA PRO A 3 17.73 14.89 0.45
C PRO A 3 17.18 13.49 0.78
N ARG A 4 17.63 12.94 1.92
CA ARG A 4 16.94 11.81 2.58
C ARG A 4 15.52 12.26 2.85
N THR A 5 14.60 11.88 1.96
CA THR A 5 13.17 11.95 2.18
C THR A 5 12.88 11.20 3.47
N ARG A 6 12.68 11.96 4.56
CA ARG A 6 12.02 11.45 5.76
C ARG A 6 10.69 10.91 5.27
N ARG A 7 10.60 9.60 5.05
CA ARG A 7 9.33 8.88 4.90
C ARG A 7 8.55 9.22 6.16
N SER A 8 7.62 10.16 6.05
CA SER A 8 6.82 10.56 7.18
C SER A 8 6.05 9.30 7.59
N PHE A 9 6.37 8.80 8.77
CA PHE A 9 5.68 7.69 9.40
C PHE A 9 4.27 8.10 9.88
N PHE A 10 3.75 9.23 9.38
CA PHE A 10 2.45 9.73 9.72
C PHE A 10 1.40 9.00 8.87
N PRO A 11 0.37 8.41 9.49
CA PRO A 11 -0.68 7.70 8.77
C PRO A 11 -1.58 8.73 8.06
N SER A 12 -1.17 9.23 6.90
CA SER A 12 -1.94 10.20 6.10
C SER A 12 -3.04 9.55 5.25
N SER A 13 -3.36 8.29 5.50
CA SER A 13 -4.27 7.49 4.69
C SER A 13 -5.32 6.84 5.59
N ILE A 14 -6.60 7.06 5.29
CA ILE A 14 -7.76 6.48 6.01
C ILE A 14 -7.61 4.96 6.15
N TYR A 15 -7.03 4.31 5.14
CA TYR A 15 -6.72 2.89 5.14
C TYR A 15 -5.75 2.49 6.26
N THR A 16 -4.72 3.30 6.52
CA THR A 16 -3.75 3.03 7.59
C THR A 16 -4.42 3.15 8.96
N VAL A 17 -5.28 4.14 9.16
CA VAL A 17 -6.04 4.30 10.42
C VAL A 17 -6.99 3.12 10.63
N PHE A 18 -7.72 2.72 9.60
CA PHE A 18 -8.60 1.54 9.64
C PHE A 18 -7.83 0.27 9.99
N LEU A 19 -6.69 0.02 9.34
CA LEU A 19 -5.87 -1.16 9.61
C LEU A 19 -5.30 -1.16 11.04
N ILE A 20 -4.91 -0.01 11.57
CA ILE A 20 -4.47 0.10 12.97
C ILE A 20 -5.62 -0.26 13.92
N LEU A 21 -6.81 0.30 13.71
CA LEU A 21 -7.98 0.00 14.53
C LEU A 21 -8.39 -1.47 14.45
N LEU A 22 -8.34 -2.07 13.25
CA LEU A 22 -8.64 -3.48 13.04
C LEU A 22 -7.68 -4.39 13.80
N ASN A 23 -6.37 -4.13 13.72
CA ASN A 23 -5.38 -4.90 14.47
C ASN A 23 -5.52 -4.70 15.99
N LEU A 24 -5.86 -3.49 16.43
CA LEU A 24 -6.07 -3.21 17.85
C LEU A 24 -7.30 -3.94 18.39
N ALA A 25 -8.39 -3.99 17.62
CA ALA A 25 -9.60 -4.74 17.95
C ALA A 25 -9.32 -6.25 18.00
N ALA A 26 -8.63 -6.80 17.00
CA ALA A 26 -8.24 -8.21 16.98
C ALA A 26 -7.35 -8.57 18.18
N PHE A 27 -6.39 -7.71 18.52
CA PHE A 27 -5.51 -7.88 19.67
C PHE A 27 -6.29 -7.83 20.99
N SER A 28 -7.24 -6.90 21.13
CA SER A 28 -8.11 -6.80 22.30
C SER A 28 -8.88 -8.11 22.55
N VAL A 29 -9.42 -8.72 21.48
CA VAL A 29 -10.09 -10.03 21.57
C VAL A 29 -9.10 -11.13 21.98
N ALA A 30 -7.88 -11.12 21.43
CA ALA A 30 -6.85 -12.12 21.75
C ALA A 30 -6.36 -12.09 23.21
N VAL A 31 -6.46 -10.94 23.89
CA VAL A 31 -6.12 -10.83 25.32
C VAL A 31 -7.16 -11.55 26.19
N VAL A 32 -8.42 -11.59 25.76
CA VAL A 32 -9.53 -12.19 26.52
C VAL A 32 -9.73 -13.68 26.16
N ASP A 33 -9.53 -14.04 24.89
CA ASP A 33 -9.68 -15.42 24.40
C ASP A 33 -8.47 -15.81 23.54
N ALA A 34 -7.84 -16.94 23.88
CA ALA A 34 -6.73 -17.51 23.11
C ALA A 34 -7.10 -17.79 21.64
N LYS A 35 -8.39 -18.03 21.34
CA LYS A 35 -8.89 -18.16 19.96
C LYS A 35 -8.80 -16.85 19.18
N GLY A 36 -8.77 -15.71 19.86
CA GLY A 36 -8.55 -14.39 19.26
C GLY A 36 -7.17 -14.24 18.61
N LEU A 37 -6.19 -15.09 18.97
CA LEU A 37 -4.90 -15.14 18.27
C LEU A 37 -5.06 -15.38 16.77
N VAL A 38 -6.03 -16.20 16.36
CA VAL A 38 -6.33 -16.45 14.95
C VAL A 38 -6.80 -15.16 14.25
N LEU A 39 -7.60 -14.34 14.93
CA LEU A 39 -8.05 -13.06 14.39
C LEU A 39 -6.88 -12.09 14.21
N VAL A 40 -5.91 -12.09 15.12
CA VAL A 40 -4.69 -11.26 15.00
C VAL A 40 -3.86 -11.70 13.80
N VAL A 41 -3.69 -13.00 13.59
CA VAL A 41 -2.96 -13.50 12.41
C VAL A 41 -3.68 -13.10 11.12
N LEU A 42 -5.01 -13.27 11.06
CA LEU A 42 -5.81 -12.88 9.91
C LEU A 42 -5.76 -11.36 9.65
N SER A 43 -5.85 -10.54 10.69
CA SER A 43 -5.77 -9.08 10.54
C SER A 43 -4.41 -8.62 10.04
N LEU A 44 -3.33 -9.26 10.50
CA LEU A 44 -1.98 -9.00 10.02
C LEU A 44 -1.82 -9.42 8.56
N MET A 45 -2.30 -10.60 8.16
CA MET A 45 -2.28 -11.03 6.76
C MET A 45 -3.04 -10.06 5.86
N TYR A 46 -4.23 -9.63 6.29
CA TYR A 46 -5.03 -8.62 5.58
C TYR A 46 -4.29 -7.28 5.46
N THR A 47 -3.61 -6.85 6.52
CA THR A 47 -2.79 -5.63 6.54
C THR A 47 -1.66 -5.68 5.51
N VAL A 48 -0.94 -6.80 5.44
CA VAL A 48 0.13 -7.01 4.46
C VAL A 48 -0.45 -7.03 3.05
N HIS A 49 -1.52 -7.79 2.83
CA HIS A 49 -2.18 -7.87 1.53
C HIS A 49 -2.61 -6.49 1.02
N MET A 50 -3.20 -5.66 1.89
CA MET A 50 -3.61 -4.31 1.52
C MET A 50 -2.43 -3.40 1.19
N ARG A 51 -1.33 -3.49 1.94
CA ARG A 51 -0.10 -2.75 1.59
C ARG A 51 0.42 -3.17 0.22
N VAL A 52 0.47 -4.47 -0.07
CA VAL A 52 0.91 -4.97 -1.38
C VAL A 52 0.04 -4.42 -2.50
N GLN A 53 -1.30 -4.49 -2.36
CA GLN A 53 -2.19 -3.95 -3.39
C GLN A 53 -2.02 -2.44 -3.60
N LEU A 54 -1.85 -1.67 -2.53
CA LEU A 54 -1.65 -0.22 -2.63
C LEU A 54 -0.32 0.10 -3.32
N THR A 55 0.76 -0.61 -2.96
CA THR A 55 2.06 -0.47 -3.62
C THR A 55 1.98 -0.85 -5.10
N GLN A 56 1.30 -1.95 -5.44
CA GLN A 56 1.11 -2.36 -6.84
C GLN A 56 0.34 -1.32 -7.66
N ARG A 57 -0.68 -0.66 -7.08
CA ARG A 57 -1.41 0.42 -7.76
C ARG A 57 -0.53 1.65 -7.99
N GLU A 58 0.33 2.00 -7.03
CA GLU A 58 1.31 3.09 -7.19
C GLU A 58 2.35 2.75 -8.26
N GLU A 59 2.84 1.51 -8.30
CA GLU A 59 3.77 1.02 -9.33
C GLU A 59 3.14 0.99 -10.71
N GLN A 60 1.88 0.54 -10.83
CA GLN A 60 1.13 0.58 -12.09
C GLN A 60 0.91 2.01 -12.57
N ARG A 61 0.56 2.94 -11.68
CA ARG A 61 0.40 4.35 -12.03
C ARG A 61 1.71 4.95 -12.57
N ARG A 62 2.83 4.73 -11.88
CA ARG A 62 4.15 5.17 -12.36
C ARG A 62 4.54 4.54 -13.68
N THR A 63 4.25 3.25 -13.85
CA THR A 63 4.52 2.54 -15.11
C THR A 63 3.71 3.16 -16.25
N ASN A 64 2.45 3.50 -16.01
CA ASN A 64 1.61 4.17 -17.00
C ASN A 64 2.12 5.58 -17.33
N GLU A 65 2.50 6.38 -16.33
CA GLU A 65 3.10 7.70 -16.52
C GLU A 65 4.40 7.60 -17.37
N LEU A 66 5.28 6.63 -17.09
CA LEU A 66 6.49 6.40 -17.89
C LEU A 66 6.20 5.91 -19.32
N LEU A 67 5.16 5.09 -19.51
CA LEU A 67 4.74 4.65 -20.83
C LEU A 67 4.18 5.82 -21.65
N GLU A 68 3.38 6.69 -21.02
CA GLU A 68 2.87 7.92 -21.65
C GLU A 68 4.04 8.83 -22.05
N GLU A 69 5.03 9.05 -21.18
CA GLU A 69 6.24 9.84 -21.51
C GLU A 69 7.06 9.23 -22.67
N LEU A 70 7.18 7.90 -22.73
CA LEU A 70 7.87 7.22 -23.83
C LEU A 70 7.10 7.32 -25.15
N LEU A 71 5.76 7.20 -25.10
CA LEU A 71 4.87 7.30 -26.25
C LEU A 71 4.80 8.73 -26.79
N ASP A 72 4.74 9.74 -25.91
CA ASP A 72 4.78 11.16 -26.27
C ASP A 72 6.16 11.60 -26.74
N GLY A 73 7.24 10.96 -26.24
CA GLY A 73 8.61 11.15 -26.72
C GLY A 73 8.88 10.49 -28.07
N SER A 74 8.12 9.47 -28.45
CA SER A 74 8.11 8.91 -29.80
C SER A 74 7.20 9.73 -30.71
N GLY A 75 7.77 10.75 -31.37
CA GLY A 75 7.12 11.49 -32.45
C GLY A 75 6.47 10.58 -33.50
N PRO A 76 5.56 11.13 -34.33
CA PRO A 76 4.56 10.36 -35.07
C PRO A 76 5.21 9.22 -35.86
N LEU A 77 4.73 7.99 -35.63
CA LEU A 77 5.05 6.82 -36.44
C LEU A 77 5.03 7.21 -37.93
N PRO A 78 6.10 6.96 -38.69
CA PRO A 78 6.10 7.24 -40.13
C PRO A 78 4.99 6.39 -40.74
N ARG A 79 3.93 7.04 -41.20
CA ARG A 79 2.90 6.45 -42.05
C ARG A 79 3.57 6.11 -43.38
N GLY A 80 4.12 4.91 -43.49
CA GLY A 80 4.44 4.25 -44.74
C GLY A 80 3.21 3.54 -45.28
#